data_AF-A0A7J7KE07-F1
#
_entry.id   AF-A0A7J7KE07-F1
#
_cell.length_a   1.000
_cell.length_b   1.000
_cell.length_c   1.000
_cell.angle_alpha   90.00
_cell.angle_beta   90.00
_cell.angle_gamma   90.00
#
_symmetry.space_group_name_H-M   'P 1'
#
loop_
_entity.id
_entity.type
_entity.pdbx_description
1 polymer ?
#
loop_
_entity_poly.entity_id
_entity_poly.type
_entity_poly.pdbx_seq_one_letter_code
_entity_poly.pdbx_strand_id
1 'polypeptide(L)'
;MEVYRREEGYVAGNEREKLDMYLTYAPCGTGGGSPKNCATRLITFAENNNFKLNIKAARLPIGNERELGKLMAYPYCTVEAFREKDYNDLRKYLCFSSPLLDFNRSTALKNRDRQTQEDLREIRRDPIIPVPYPQNPSTYLLVNQTGLENQYMVFKRDELHAEQNFMEAYRNQDRYRTENGRIQLDIYLTLAPCGAQEINCAKQLRDFAEDYNFELNIKVAAPYQNNEKELSDLMASEYCTVEAFTYDDYRKLAGYLGIQDWVPTQATLDRDEQTRQALQRIQEGDNNVNELVDHIENIQL
;
A
#
# COMPACT_ATOMS: atom_id res chain seq x y z
N MET A 1 3.10 -25.15 -17.85
CA MET A 1 2.84 -24.86 -16.43
C MET A 1 3.63 -25.90 -15.66
N GLU A 2 4.90 -25.62 -15.39
CA GLU A 2 5.75 -26.56 -14.64
C GLU A 2 5.64 -26.21 -13.16
N VAL A 3 5.16 -27.20 -12.40
CA VAL A 3 4.98 -27.15 -10.95
C VAL A 3 6.34 -27.37 -10.33
N TYR A 4 6.94 -26.32 -9.76
CA TYR A 4 8.10 -26.48 -8.88
C TYR A 4 7.62 -27.06 -7.54
N ARG A 5 7.78 -28.38 -7.37
CA ARG A 5 7.88 -29.00 -6.04
C ARG A 5 9.33 -28.88 -5.60
N ARG A 6 9.61 -28.18 -4.52
CA ARG A 6 10.90 -28.27 -3.83
C ARG A 6 10.72 -29.11 -2.58
N GLU A 7 11.43 -30.23 -2.55
CA GLU A 7 11.68 -31.05 -1.37
C GLU A 7 12.59 -30.27 -0.41
N GLU A 8 12.20 -30.30 0.86
CA GLU A 8 13.00 -30.15 2.09
C GLU A 8 13.97 -28.95 2.25
N GLY A 9 13.76 -28.23 3.37
CA GLY A 9 14.78 -27.38 3.99
C GLY A 9 14.39 -25.91 4.11
N TYR A 10 13.73 -25.55 5.22
CA TYR A 10 13.63 -24.17 5.67
C TYR A 10 15.04 -23.60 5.89
N VAL A 11 15.48 -22.69 5.02
CA VAL A 11 16.60 -21.81 5.34
C VAL A 11 16.01 -20.61 6.05
N ALA A 12 16.23 -20.55 7.37
CA ALA A 12 16.05 -19.36 8.17
C ALA A 12 17.10 -18.32 7.74
N GLY A 13 16.79 -17.56 6.69
CA GLY A 13 17.48 -16.35 6.30
C GLY A 13 16.46 -15.22 6.21
N ASN A 14 16.76 -14.07 6.81
CA ASN A 14 15.94 -12.86 6.69
C ASN A 14 15.94 -12.26 5.27
N GLU A 15 16.57 -12.91 4.30
CA GLU A 15 16.64 -12.47 2.91
C GLU A 15 15.54 -13.13 2.09
N ARG A 16 14.66 -12.32 1.50
CA ARG A 16 13.65 -12.77 0.53
C ARG A 16 14.32 -13.22 -0.76
N GLU A 17 13.92 -14.36 -1.30
CA GLU A 17 14.40 -14.81 -2.61
C GLU A 17 13.91 -13.86 -3.71
N LYS A 18 14.74 -13.55 -4.70
CA LYS A 18 14.37 -12.63 -5.79
C LYS A 18 13.72 -13.40 -6.95
N LEU A 19 12.51 -12.98 -7.34
CA LEU A 19 11.78 -13.51 -8.49
C LEU A 19 11.71 -12.46 -9.61
N ASP A 20 12.51 -12.68 -10.66
CA ASP A 20 12.49 -11.85 -11.88
C ASP A 20 11.38 -12.33 -12.84
N MET A 21 10.41 -11.46 -13.12
CA MET A 21 9.29 -11.73 -14.01
C MET A 21 9.37 -10.85 -15.25
N TYR A 22 9.29 -11.47 -16.43
CA TYR A 22 9.31 -10.76 -17.70
C TYR A 22 7.96 -10.97 -18.40
N LEU A 23 7.15 -9.91 -18.46
CA LEU A 23 5.76 -9.98 -18.90
C LEU A 23 5.52 -9.12 -20.14
N THR A 24 4.72 -9.63 -21.07
CA THR A 24 4.25 -8.85 -22.22
C THR A 24 3.30 -7.73 -21.82
N TYR A 25 2.52 -7.92 -20.75
CA TYR A 25 1.68 -6.92 -20.11
C TYR A 25 1.92 -6.93 -18.60
N ALA A 26 1.91 -5.77 -17.97
CA ALA A 26 1.93 -5.68 -16.52
C ALA A 26 0.70 -6.39 -15.90
N PRO A 27 0.79 -6.91 -14.67
CA PRO A 27 -0.32 -7.64 -14.05
C PRO A 27 -1.60 -6.83 -13.99
N CYS A 28 -2.73 -7.44 -14.39
CA CYS A 28 -4.03 -6.79 -14.36
C CYS A 28 -4.61 -6.75 -12.94
N GLY A 29 -5.38 -5.70 -12.67
CA GLY A 29 -6.12 -5.49 -11.43
C GLY A 29 -7.59 -5.85 -11.56
N THR A 30 -8.25 -5.45 -12.65
CA THR A 30 -9.50 -6.04 -13.18
C THR A 30 -9.75 -5.47 -14.59
N GLY A 31 -9.94 -6.32 -15.60
CA GLY A 31 -10.30 -5.87 -16.94
C GLY A 31 -11.32 -6.81 -17.58
N GLY A 32 -12.50 -6.27 -17.92
CA GLY A 32 -13.47 -6.93 -18.79
C GLY A 32 -13.99 -8.30 -18.33
N GLY A 33 -14.87 -8.33 -17.33
CA GLY A 33 -15.71 -9.51 -17.08
C GLY A 33 -15.03 -10.77 -16.51
N SER A 34 -13.77 -10.70 -16.08
CA SER A 34 -13.07 -11.81 -15.42
C SER A 34 -12.66 -11.44 -13.99
N PRO A 35 -12.94 -12.29 -12.97
CA PRO A 35 -12.71 -12.03 -11.54
C PRO A 35 -11.24 -12.17 -11.10
N LYS A 36 -10.28 -11.84 -11.97
CA LYS A 36 -8.85 -12.13 -11.75
C LYS A 36 -8.05 -10.86 -11.50
N ASN A 37 -7.97 -10.47 -10.23
CA ASN A 37 -7.02 -9.48 -9.72
C ASN A 37 -5.62 -10.10 -9.61
N CYS A 38 -4.86 -10.06 -10.71
CA CYS A 38 -3.54 -10.67 -10.78
C CYS A 38 -2.50 -9.90 -9.95
N ALA A 39 -2.63 -8.57 -9.86
CA ALA A 39 -1.75 -7.73 -9.05
C ALA A 39 -1.80 -8.12 -7.56
N THR A 40 -3.00 -8.15 -6.96
CA THR A 40 -3.16 -8.54 -5.55
C THR A 40 -2.75 -9.99 -5.30
N ARG A 41 -3.11 -10.92 -6.20
CA ARG A 41 -2.71 -12.33 -6.05
C ARG A 41 -1.20 -12.53 -6.11
N LEU A 42 -0.48 -11.73 -6.90
CA LEU A 42 0.98 -11.77 -6.94
C LEU A 42 1.61 -11.27 -5.65
N ILE A 43 1.03 -10.24 -5.02
CA ILE A 43 1.46 -9.76 -3.69
C ILE A 43 1.27 -10.89 -2.68
N THR A 44 0.06 -11.45 -2.55
CA THR A 44 -0.23 -12.57 -1.63
C THR A 44 0.69 -13.77 -1.88
N PHE A 45 0.93 -14.12 -3.14
CA PHE A 45 1.87 -15.18 -3.48
C PHE A 45 3.30 -14.86 -3.00
N ALA A 46 3.78 -13.65 -3.24
CA ALA A 46 5.12 -13.24 -2.84
C ALA A 46 5.29 -13.20 -1.33
N GLU A 47 4.26 -12.77 -0.59
CA GLU A 47 4.24 -12.78 0.87
C GLU A 47 4.28 -14.20 1.42
N ASN A 48 3.38 -15.06 0.97
CA ASN A 48 3.27 -16.44 1.45
C ASN A 48 4.50 -17.30 1.14
N ASN A 49 5.29 -16.91 0.14
CA ASN A 49 6.47 -17.66 -0.30
C ASN A 49 7.79 -16.90 -0.06
N ASN A 50 7.76 -15.80 0.71
CA ASN A 50 8.95 -15.01 1.05
C ASN A 50 9.78 -14.54 -0.17
N PHE A 51 9.12 -14.09 -1.23
CA PHE A 51 9.76 -13.55 -2.44
C PHE A 51 9.81 -12.02 -2.46
N LYS A 52 10.83 -11.50 -3.17
CA LYS A 52 10.91 -10.14 -3.71
C LYS A 52 10.66 -10.20 -5.22
N LEU A 53 9.59 -9.58 -5.69
CA LEU A 53 9.20 -9.50 -7.09
C LEU A 53 10.01 -8.41 -7.81
N ASN A 54 10.53 -8.75 -8.99
CA ASN A 54 11.02 -7.76 -9.95
C ASN A 54 10.34 -7.98 -11.29
N ILE A 55 9.31 -7.20 -11.53
CA ILE A 55 8.43 -7.29 -12.69
C ILE A 55 8.91 -6.32 -13.75
N LYS A 56 9.26 -6.85 -14.90
CA LYS A 56 9.53 -6.10 -16.11
C LYS A 56 8.35 -6.31 -17.05
N ALA A 57 7.77 -5.22 -17.55
CA ALA A 57 6.62 -5.26 -18.44
C ALA A 57 6.91 -4.55 -19.77
N ALA A 58 6.53 -5.16 -20.89
CA ALA A 58 6.63 -4.53 -22.20
C ALA A 58 5.51 -3.50 -22.46
N ARG A 59 4.37 -3.65 -21.78
CA ARG A 59 3.16 -2.82 -21.95
C ARG A 59 2.38 -2.71 -20.64
N LEU A 60 1.62 -1.64 -20.49
CA LEU A 60 0.62 -1.50 -19.43
C LEU A 60 -0.78 -1.85 -19.96
N PRO A 61 -1.62 -2.54 -19.17
CA PRO A 61 -3.03 -2.67 -19.48
C PRO A 61 -3.72 -1.30 -19.33
N ILE A 62 -4.59 -0.95 -20.28
CA ILE A 62 -5.38 0.30 -20.24
C ILE A 62 -6.35 0.25 -19.06
N GLY A 63 -6.48 1.34 -18.28
CA GLY A 63 -7.47 1.44 -17.19
C GLY A 63 -7.06 0.66 -15.94
N ASN A 64 -5.78 0.31 -15.82
CA ASN A 64 -5.23 -0.49 -14.73
C ASN A 64 -4.19 0.25 -13.89
N GLU A 65 -4.11 1.56 -14.06
CA GLU A 65 -3.13 2.46 -13.46
C GLU A 65 -3.15 2.33 -11.93
N ARG A 66 -4.35 2.34 -11.34
CA ARG A 66 -4.56 2.22 -9.88
C ARG A 66 -4.02 0.91 -9.29
N GLU A 67 -4.31 -0.21 -9.92
CA GLU A 67 -3.94 -1.55 -9.40
C GLU A 67 -2.48 -1.85 -9.65
N LEU A 68 -1.92 -1.32 -10.74
CA LEU A 68 -0.50 -1.31 -10.97
C LEU A 68 0.22 -0.44 -9.94
N GLY A 69 -0.34 0.73 -9.60
CA GLY A 69 0.13 1.57 -8.50
C GLY A 69 0.23 0.81 -7.18
N LYS A 70 -0.75 -0.03 -6.83
CA LYS A 70 -0.69 -0.87 -5.61
C LYS A 70 0.46 -1.87 -5.65
N LEU A 71 0.62 -2.55 -6.79
CA LEU A 71 1.70 -3.51 -6.98
C LEU A 71 3.08 -2.83 -6.91
N MET A 72 3.17 -1.59 -7.39
CA MET A 72 4.37 -0.76 -7.32
C MET A 72 4.61 -0.18 -5.93
N ALA A 73 3.55 0.00 -5.15
CA ALA A 73 3.63 0.38 -3.76
C ALA A 73 4.08 -0.78 -2.88
N TYR A 74 3.93 -2.06 -3.24
CA TYR A 74 4.40 -3.15 -2.38
C TYR A 74 5.95 -3.14 -2.23
N PRO A 75 6.54 -3.06 -1.01
CA PRO A 75 7.98 -2.84 -0.78
C PRO A 75 8.90 -3.87 -1.41
N TYR A 76 8.38 -5.08 -1.56
CA TYR A 76 9.11 -6.20 -2.14
C TYR A 76 8.77 -6.40 -3.60
N CYS A 77 8.23 -5.38 -4.28
CA CYS A 77 7.97 -5.42 -5.71
C CYS A 77 8.55 -4.20 -6.42
N THR A 78 9.28 -4.46 -7.50
CA THR A 78 9.66 -3.42 -8.46
C THR A 78 8.93 -3.67 -9.76
N VAL A 79 8.27 -2.64 -10.31
CA VAL A 79 7.72 -2.70 -11.67
C VAL A 79 8.47 -1.72 -12.57
N GLU A 80 9.06 -2.24 -13.64
CA GLU A 80 9.80 -1.48 -14.64
C GLU A 80 9.30 -1.78 -16.05
N ALA A 81 9.41 -0.78 -16.94
CA ALA A 81 9.26 -1.05 -18.36
C ALA A 81 10.48 -1.82 -18.88
N PHE A 82 10.28 -2.63 -19.93
CA PHE A 82 11.38 -3.28 -20.62
C PHE A 82 12.43 -2.27 -21.11
N ARG A 83 13.70 -2.64 -20.92
CA ARG A 83 14.88 -1.98 -21.50
C ARG A 83 15.52 -2.90 -22.52
N GLU A 84 16.44 -2.36 -23.31
CA GLU A 84 17.16 -3.13 -24.34
C GLU A 84 17.81 -4.41 -23.81
N LYS A 85 18.45 -4.31 -22.63
CA LYS A 85 19.06 -5.45 -21.95
C LYS A 85 18.06 -6.56 -21.67
N ASP A 86 16.82 -6.22 -21.35
CA ASP A 86 15.79 -7.19 -20.95
C ASP A 86 15.33 -8.03 -22.14
N TYR A 87 15.22 -7.41 -23.32
CA TYR A 87 14.97 -8.13 -24.56
C TYR A 87 16.14 -9.06 -24.94
N ASN A 88 17.38 -8.60 -24.76
CA ASN A 88 18.57 -9.42 -25.01
C ASN A 88 18.67 -10.60 -24.04
N ASP A 89 18.35 -10.38 -22.77
CA ASP A 89 18.31 -11.44 -21.75
C ASP A 89 17.20 -12.45 -22.07
N LEU A 90 15.98 -12.00 -22.37
CA LEU A 90 14.88 -12.89 -22.77
C LEU A 90 15.22 -13.72 -24.01
N ARG A 91 15.90 -13.14 -24.99
CA ARG A 91 16.32 -13.85 -26.19
C ARG A 91 17.26 -15.02 -25.86
N LYS A 92 18.16 -14.87 -24.89
CA LYS A 92 19.05 -15.95 -24.44
C LYS A 92 18.28 -17.11 -23.80
N TYR A 93 17.18 -16.83 -23.11
CA TYR A 93 16.42 -17.84 -22.36
C TYR A 93 15.24 -18.45 -23.14
N LEU A 94 14.61 -17.68 -24.04
CA LEU A 94 13.35 -18.06 -24.70
C LEU A 94 13.47 -18.27 -26.22
N CYS A 95 14.54 -17.76 -26.86
CA CYS A 95 14.75 -17.98 -28.29
C CYS A 95 15.80 -19.08 -28.49
N PHE A 96 15.32 -20.28 -28.82
CA PHE A 96 16.15 -21.45 -29.19
C PHE A 96 16.96 -21.27 -30.49
N SER A 97 16.99 -20.06 -31.07
CA SER A 97 17.57 -19.78 -32.38
C SER A 97 18.86 -18.97 -32.27
N SER A 98 19.95 -19.69 -32.52
CA SER A 98 21.32 -19.27 -32.84
C SER A 98 21.93 -18.12 -32.03
N PRO A 99 23.02 -18.37 -31.29
CA PRO A 99 23.80 -17.28 -30.68
C PRO A 99 24.42 -16.50 -31.85
N LEU A 100 24.17 -15.20 -32.02
CA LEU A 100 25.10 -14.27 -32.68
C LEU A 100 24.55 -12.87 -33.03
N LEU A 101 23.26 -12.55 -32.83
CA LEU A 101 22.77 -11.20 -33.12
C LEU A 101 22.08 -10.58 -31.93
N ASP A 102 22.70 -9.54 -31.38
CA ASP A 102 22.09 -8.65 -30.40
C ASP A 102 20.73 -8.17 -30.93
N PHE A 103 19.74 -8.19 -30.06
CA PHE A 103 18.42 -7.65 -30.37
C PHE A 103 18.52 -6.13 -30.50
N ASN A 104 18.45 -5.66 -31.73
CA ASN A 104 18.37 -4.23 -32.00
C ASN A 104 16.90 -3.80 -32.07
N ARG A 105 16.48 -2.95 -31.12
CA ARG A 105 15.11 -2.46 -31.03
C ARG A 105 14.78 -1.57 -32.24
N SER A 106 13.63 -1.82 -32.87
CA SER A 106 13.09 -0.87 -33.85
C SER A 106 12.78 0.47 -33.20
N THR A 107 12.77 1.57 -33.98
CA THR A 107 12.38 2.90 -33.48
C THR A 107 11.00 2.89 -32.82
N ALA A 108 10.05 2.14 -33.38
CA ALA A 108 8.71 1.98 -32.81
C ALA A 108 8.74 1.30 -31.43
N LEU A 109 9.60 0.30 -31.24
CA LEU A 109 9.75 -0.37 -29.95
C LEU A 109 10.42 0.54 -28.92
N LYS A 110 11.45 1.30 -29.31
CA LYS A 110 12.09 2.30 -28.44
C LYS A 110 11.10 3.37 -27.96
N ASN A 111 10.28 3.89 -28.88
CA ASN A 111 9.26 4.88 -28.54
C ASN A 111 8.19 4.30 -27.59
N ARG A 112 7.80 3.04 -27.79
CA ARG A 112 6.84 2.36 -26.91
C ARG A 112 7.40 2.11 -25.52
N ASP A 113 8.64 1.61 -25.42
CA ASP A 113 9.31 1.41 -24.13
C ASP A 113 9.40 2.74 -23.36
N ARG A 114 9.73 3.84 -24.07
CA ARG A 114 9.76 5.19 -23.49
C ARG A 114 8.39 5.62 -22.98
N GLN A 115 7.33 5.44 -23.77
CA GLN A 115 5.96 5.75 -23.34
C GLN A 115 5.59 4.94 -22.09
N THR A 116 5.85 3.63 -22.08
CA THR A 116 5.58 2.77 -20.92
C THR A 116 6.38 3.21 -19.67
N GLN A 117 7.61 3.71 -19.83
CA GLN A 117 8.37 4.30 -18.73
C GLN A 117 7.76 5.60 -18.22
N GLU A 118 7.27 6.45 -19.13
CA GLU A 118 6.59 7.70 -18.80
C GLU A 118 5.27 7.39 -18.07
N ASP A 119 4.45 6.48 -18.59
CA ASP A 119 3.19 6.03 -17.96
C ASP A 119 3.45 5.43 -16.57
N LEU A 120 4.46 4.58 -16.41
CA LEU A 120 4.84 4.05 -15.09
C LEU A 120 5.32 5.14 -14.13
N ARG A 121 5.98 6.19 -14.62
CA ARG A 121 6.36 7.34 -13.80
C ARG A 121 5.14 8.15 -13.40
N GLU A 122 4.17 8.31 -14.30
CA GLU A 122 2.90 8.98 -14.00
C GLU A 122 2.09 8.19 -12.97
N ILE A 123 2.00 6.86 -13.11
CA ILE A 123 1.35 5.98 -12.11
C ILE A 123 2.07 6.04 -10.75
N ARG A 124 3.41 6.18 -10.74
CA ARG A 124 4.15 6.43 -9.49
C ARG A 124 3.89 7.81 -8.90
N ARG A 125 3.57 8.80 -9.75
CA ARG A 125 3.31 10.19 -9.36
C ARG A 125 1.86 10.45 -8.99
N ASP A 126 0.92 9.64 -9.46
CA ASP A 126 -0.49 9.63 -9.07
C ASP A 126 -0.63 8.75 -7.82
N PRO A 127 -0.36 9.31 -6.63
CA PRO A 127 0.06 8.50 -5.53
C PRO A 127 -1.16 7.83 -4.91
N ILE A 128 -1.01 6.55 -4.58
CA ILE A 128 -1.67 5.96 -3.40
C ILE A 128 -0.96 6.53 -2.14
N ILE A 129 -0.75 7.84 -2.09
CA ILE A 129 -0.53 8.52 -0.83
C ILE A 129 -1.94 8.63 -0.24
N PRO A 130 -2.12 8.29 1.04
CA PRO A 130 -3.41 8.43 1.70
C PRO A 130 -3.84 9.90 1.73
N VAL A 131 -4.42 10.33 0.64
CA VAL A 131 -5.10 11.60 0.44
C VAL A 131 -6.56 11.20 0.21
N PRO A 132 -7.49 11.50 1.12
CA PRO A 132 -8.92 11.29 0.90
C PRO A 132 -9.31 12.05 -0.38
N TYR A 133 -9.72 11.32 -1.41
CA TYR A 133 -10.32 11.91 -2.59
C TYR A 133 -11.82 12.09 -2.35
N PRO A 134 -12.39 13.29 -2.54
CA PRO A 134 -13.82 13.55 -2.37
C PRO A 134 -14.72 12.61 -3.20
N GLN A 135 -14.18 12.03 -4.26
CA GLN A 135 -14.92 11.19 -5.22
C GLN A 135 -14.62 9.69 -5.11
N ASN A 136 -13.75 9.25 -4.17
CA ASN A 136 -13.39 7.84 -4.03
C ASN A 136 -13.28 7.41 -2.54
N PRO A 137 -14.31 6.80 -1.95
CA PRO A 137 -14.41 6.50 -0.51
C PRO A 137 -13.58 5.28 -0.07
N SER A 138 -12.52 4.94 -0.79
CA SER A 138 -11.68 3.78 -0.46
C SER A 138 -10.73 4.13 0.69
N THR A 139 -10.80 3.38 1.79
CA THR A 139 -9.81 3.44 2.87
C THR A 139 -8.53 2.75 2.42
N TYR A 140 -7.40 3.45 2.53
CA TYR A 140 -6.06 2.89 2.35
C TYR A 140 -5.33 2.94 3.67
N LEU A 141 -4.62 1.86 3.98
CA LEU A 141 -3.88 1.68 5.23
C LEU A 141 -2.45 1.29 4.88
N LEU A 142 -1.47 2.12 5.23
CA LEU A 142 -0.05 1.77 5.18
C LEU A 142 0.46 1.54 6.60
N VAL A 143 1.05 0.37 6.87
CA VAL A 143 1.68 0.08 8.18
C VAL A 143 3.17 0.06 8.03
N ASN A 144 3.91 0.68 8.95
CA ASN A 144 5.34 0.52 9.10
C ASN A 144 5.67 0.02 10.51
N GLN A 145 6.48 -1.02 10.64
CA GLN A 145 6.92 -1.52 11.94
C GLN A 145 8.25 -0.89 12.34
N THR A 146 8.27 -0.15 13.45
CA THR A 146 9.49 0.53 13.93
C THR A 146 10.56 -0.49 14.30
N GLY A 147 11.77 -0.34 13.73
CA GLY A 147 12.91 -1.22 14.00
C GLY A 147 13.11 -2.37 13.01
N LEU A 148 12.20 -2.58 12.05
CA LEU A 148 12.41 -3.43 10.89
C LEU A 148 12.53 -2.56 9.64
N GLU A 149 13.73 -2.46 9.07
CA GLU A 149 13.93 -1.65 7.87
C GLU A 149 13.08 -2.17 6.69
N ASN A 150 12.32 -1.26 6.06
CA ASN A 150 11.61 -1.47 4.79
C ASN A 150 10.48 -2.51 4.81
N GLN A 151 9.75 -2.64 5.93
CA GLN A 151 8.50 -3.40 5.97
C GLN A 151 7.31 -2.46 6.02
N TYR A 152 6.66 -2.28 4.86
CA TYR A 152 5.36 -1.64 4.83
C TYR A 152 4.31 -2.47 4.08
N MET A 153 3.08 -2.43 4.56
CA MET A 153 1.97 -3.17 3.95
C MET A 153 0.84 -2.21 3.63
N VAL A 154 0.33 -2.30 2.40
CA VAL A 154 -0.77 -1.45 1.91
C VAL A 154 -2.04 -2.29 1.84
N PHE A 155 -3.01 -1.95 2.68
CA PHE A 155 -4.32 -2.58 2.69
C PHE A 155 -5.36 -1.61 2.14
N LYS A 156 -6.32 -2.14 1.40
CA LYS A 156 -7.44 -1.39 0.86
C LYS A 156 -8.75 -2.01 1.33
N ARG A 157 -9.79 -1.20 1.45
CA ARG A 157 -11.16 -1.70 1.47
C ARG A 157 -11.48 -2.43 0.15
N ASP A 158 -11.65 -3.74 0.24
CA ASP A 158 -12.18 -4.60 -0.82
C ASP A 158 -13.48 -5.27 -0.31
N GLU A 159 -13.49 -6.56 0.06
CA GLU A 159 -14.64 -7.22 0.72
C GLU A 159 -14.73 -6.90 2.22
N LEU A 160 -13.57 -6.68 2.87
CA LEU A 160 -13.41 -6.23 4.25
C LEU A 160 -12.86 -4.80 4.31
N HIS A 161 -12.96 -4.16 5.48
CA HIS A 161 -12.32 -2.87 5.73
C HIS A 161 -10.78 -3.01 5.76
N ALA A 162 -10.05 -1.93 5.45
CA ALA A 162 -8.59 -1.97 5.29
C ALA A 162 -7.88 -2.45 6.59
N GLU A 163 -8.41 -2.03 7.73
CA GLU A 163 -8.00 -2.42 9.08
C GLU A 163 -8.16 -3.92 9.32
N GLN A 164 -9.24 -4.51 8.82
CA GLN A 164 -9.51 -5.95 8.98
C GLN A 164 -8.55 -6.78 8.14
N ASN A 165 -8.31 -6.37 6.89
CA ASN A 165 -7.31 -6.99 6.04
C ASN A 165 -5.91 -6.94 6.69
N PHE A 166 -5.57 -5.81 7.33
CA PHE A 166 -4.34 -5.67 8.11
C PHE A 166 -4.26 -6.67 9.26
N MET A 167 -5.28 -6.74 10.12
CA MET A 167 -5.30 -7.64 11.28
C MET A 167 -5.23 -9.11 10.86
N GLU A 168 -5.92 -9.50 9.78
CA GLU A 168 -5.85 -10.86 9.24
C GLU A 168 -4.46 -11.20 8.71
N ALA A 169 -3.81 -10.28 7.99
CA ALA A 169 -2.46 -10.50 7.49
C ALA A 169 -1.45 -10.75 8.62
N TYR A 170 -1.57 -10.02 9.74
CA TYR A 170 -0.71 -10.23 10.91
C TYR A 170 -1.07 -11.50 11.69
N ARG A 171 -2.35 -11.84 11.85
CA ARG A 171 -2.79 -13.10 12.50
C ARG A 171 -2.22 -14.34 11.82
N ASN A 172 -2.06 -14.29 10.50
CA ASN A 172 -1.51 -15.38 9.71
C ASN A 172 0.03 -15.43 9.72
N GLN A 173 0.70 -14.48 10.35
CA GLN A 173 2.15 -14.42 10.47
C GLN A 173 2.55 -14.63 11.94
N ASP A 174 2.84 -15.89 12.31
CA ASP A 174 3.28 -16.33 13.66
C ASP A 174 4.57 -15.65 14.20
N ARG A 175 5.14 -14.69 13.47
CA ARG A 175 6.46 -14.11 13.71
C ARG A 175 6.47 -12.82 14.55
N TYR A 176 5.31 -12.23 14.85
CA TYR A 176 5.26 -10.91 15.49
C TYR A 176 4.91 -10.90 16.98
N ARG A 177 4.80 -12.08 17.62
CA ARG A 177 4.74 -12.16 19.08
C ARG A 177 6.15 -12.07 19.64
N THR A 178 6.49 -10.95 20.25
CA THR A 178 7.75 -10.82 20.99
C THR A 178 7.52 -11.18 22.45
N GLU A 179 8.42 -12.00 23.00
CA GLU A 179 8.31 -12.47 24.38
C GLU A 179 8.64 -11.37 25.41
N ASN A 180 9.25 -10.25 25.00
CA ASN A 180 9.58 -9.12 25.87
C ASN A 180 9.66 -7.79 25.09
N GLY A 181 8.64 -6.94 25.21
CA GLY A 181 8.59 -5.59 24.64
C GLY A 181 7.28 -5.30 23.91
N ARG A 182 6.86 -4.03 23.88
CA ARG A 182 5.74 -3.57 23.04
C ARG A 182 6.27 -3.21 21.66
N ILE A 183 5.70 -3.75 20.58
CA ILE A 183 6.12 -3.42 19.21
C ILE A 183 5.37 -2.17 18.75
N GLN A 184 6.10 -1.17 18.25
CA GLN A 184 5.49 0.02 17.70
C GLN A 184 5.18 -0.14 16.21
N LEU A 185 3.94 0.18 15.83
CA LEU A 185 3.45 0.20 14.46
C LEU A 185 2.95 1.60 14.12
N ASP A 186 3.56 2.23 13.11
CA ASP A 186 3.02 3.46 12.50
C ASP A 186 1.99 3.07 11.45
N ILE A 187 0.75 3.52 11.61
CA ILE A 187 -0.38 3.23 10.72
C ILE A 187 -0.82 4.52 10.04
N TYR A 188 -0.91 4.53 8.72
CA TYR A 188 -1.29 5.71 7.93
C TYR A 188 -2.59 5.43 7.17
N LEU A 189 -3.64 6.18 7.48
CA LEU A 189 -5.01 5.92 7.03
C LEU A 189 -5.61 7.12 6.29
N THR A 190 -6.23 6.90 5.12
CA THR A 190 -6.99 7.97 4.44
C THR A 190 -8.21 8.43 5.22
N LEU A 191 -8.82 7.53 5.98
CA LEU A 191 -10.01 7.76 6.79
C LEU A 191 -9.79 7.08 8.14
N ALA A 192 -10.15 7.76 9.23
CA ALA A 192 -10.00 7.20 10.57
C ALA A 192 -10.83 5.91 10.75
N PRO A 193 -10.44 4.98 11.64
CA PRO A 193 -11.15 3.70 11.78
C PRO A 193 -12.63 3.88 12.13
N CYS A 194 -13.53 3.17 11.44
CA CYS A 194 -14.98 3.31 11.64
C CYS A 194 -15.53 2.61 12.89
N GLY A 195 -16.72 3.03 13.31
CA GLY A 195 -17.49 2.54 14.44
C GLY A 195 -18.89 2.01 14.09
N ALA A 196 -19.18 1.74 12.81
CA ALA A 196 -20.49 1.32 12.34
C ALA A 196 -21.03 0.08 13.10
N GLN A 197 -22.35 0.02 13.33
CA GLN A 197 -22.98 -0.93 14.27
C GLN A 197 -22.72 -2.43 14.00
N GLU A 198 -22.39 -2.81 12.76
CA GLU A 198 -22.04 -4.20 12.40
C GLU A 198 -20.52 -4.43 12.29
N ILE A 199 -19.73 -3.38 12.05
CA ILE A 199 -18.26 -3.44 11.92
C ILE A 199 -17.65 -2.24 12.64
N ASN A 200 -17.05 -2.50 13.80
CA ASN A 200 -16.34 -1.50 14.60
C ASN A 200 -14.83 -1.71 14.47
N CYS A 201 -14.23 -1.10 13.44
CA CYS A 201 -12.80 -1.15 13.16
C CYS A 201 -11.97 -0.49 14.26
N ALA A 202 -12.44 0.61 14.85
CA ALA A 202 -11.76 1.28 15.95
C ALA A 202 -11.59 0.33 17.15
N LYS A 203 -12.67 -0.30 17.59
CA LYS A 203 -12.65 -1.30 18.66
C LYS A 203 -11.77 -2.50 18.29
N GLN A 204 -11.92 -3.05 17.09
CA GLN A 204 -11.13 -4.21 16.68
C GLN A 204 -9.63 -3.92 16.64
N LEU A 205 -9.21 -2.74 16.17
CA LEU A 205 -7.81 -2.32 16.19
C LEU A 205 -7.28 -2.19 17.62
N ARG A 206 -8.06 -1.61 18.53
CA ARG A 206 -7.70 -1.50 19.94
C ARG A 206 -7.51 -2.88 20.57
N ASP A 207 -8.50 -3.76 20.41
CA ASP A 207 -8.47 -5.12 20.95
C ASP A 207 -7.30 -5.91 20.32
N PHE A 208 -7.01 -5.71 19.03
CA PHE A 208 -5.85 -6.30 18.36
C PHE A 208 -4.51 -5.76 18.88
N ALA A 209 -4.40 -4.47 19.17
CA ALA A 209 -3.21 -3.87 19.74
C ALA A 209 -2.91 -4.45 21.14
N GLU A 210 -3.95 -4.62 21.95
CA GLU A 210 -3.86 -5.24 23.27
C GLU A 210 -3.43 -6.72 23.16
N ASP A 211 -4.11 -7.52 22.33
CA ASP A 211 -3.86 -8.95 22.15
C ASP A 211 -2.42 -9.27 21.69
N TYR A 212 -1.84 -8.39 20.87
CA TYR A 212 -0.51 -8.55 20.30
C TYR A 212 0.56 -7.71 21.01
N ASN A 213 0.19 -6.98 22.06
CA ASN A 213 1.06 -6.03 22.77
C ASN A 213 1.77 -5.07 21.79
N PHE A 214 0.98 -4.39 20.96
CA PHE A 214 1.42 -3.38 20.03
C PHE A 214 1.16 -1.96 20.55
N GLU A 215 2.00 -1.02 20.15
CA GLU A 215 1.77 0.41 20.25
C GLU A 215 1.43 0.94 18.86
N LEU A 216 0.16 1.22 18.61
CA LEU A 216 -0.31 1.71 17.33
C LEU A 216 -0.27 3.24 17.30
N ASN A 217 0.55 3.81 16.43
CA ASN A 217 0.58 5.23 16.13
C ASN A 217 -0.19 5.50 14.83
N ILE A 218 -1.45 5.88 14.96
CA ILE A 218 -2.40 5.99 13.85
C ILE A 218 -2.44 7.43 13.35
N LYS A 219 -1.96 7.67 12.13
CA LYS A 219 -2.07 8.93 11.40
C LYS A 219 -3.26 8.86 10.44
N VAL A 220 -4.18 9.83 10.55
CA VAL A 220 -5.40 9.87 9.75
C VAL A 220 -5.49 11.16 8.94
N ALA A 221 -6.01 11.09 7.72
CA ALA A 221 -6.19 12.26 6.87
C ALA A 221 -7.55 12.94 7.01
N ALA A 222 -8.56 12.20 7.47
CA ALA A 222 -9.87 12.72 7.83
C ALA A 222 -10.58 11.73 8.79
N PRO A 223 -11.40 12.22 9.73
CA PRO A 223 -12.31 11.38 10.51
C PRO A 223 -13.58 11.03 9.71
N TYR A 224 -14.33 10.00 10.13
CA TYR A 224 -15.68 9.74 9.64
C TYR A 224 -16.71 10.58 10.41
N GLN A 225 -17.81 10.93 9.73
CA GLN A 225 -18.99 11.50 10.39
C GLN A 225 -19.61 10.51 11.37
N ASN A 226 -20.16 11.04 12.48
CA ASN A 226 -20.86 10.24 13.51
C ASN A 226 -20.03 9.10 14.10
N ASN A 227 -18.71 9.28 14.15
CA ASN A 227 -17.74 8.28 14.62
C ASN A 227 -16.94 8.79 15.84
N GLU A 228 -17.39 9.90 16.43
CA GLU A 228 -16.68 10.62 17.48
C GLU A 228 -16.44 9.75 18.70
N LYS A 229 -17.47 9.01 19.12
CA LYS A 229 -17.40 8.15 20.30
C LYS A 229 -16.36 7.06 20.13
N GLU A 230 -16.39 6.34 19.02
CA GLU A 230 -15.48 5.22 18.77
C GLU A 230 -14.03 5.69 18.56
N LEU A 231 -13.83 6.86 17.95
CA LEU A 231 -12.52 7.50 17.89
C LEU A 231 -12.04 7.96 19.26
N SER A 232 -12.92 8.54 20.09
CA SER A 232 -12.60 8.94 21.46
C SER A 232 -12.18 7.74 22.30
N ASP A 233 -12.92 6.63 22.23
CA ASP A 233 -12.60 5.38 22.91
C ASP A 233 -11.28 4.76 22.43
N LEU A 234 -10.95 4.89 21.13
CA LEU A 234 -9.67 4.45 20.57
C LEU A 234 -8.52 5.33 21.07
N MET A 235 -8.68 6.66 21.06
CA MET A 235 -7.69 7.63 21.55
C MET A 235 -7.47 7.54 23.06
N ALA A 236 -8.44 7.04 23.83
CA ALA A 236 -8.31 6.81 25.25
C ALA A 236 -7.53 5.54 25.60
N SER A 237 -7.23 4.67 24.62
CA SER A 237 -6.45 3.45 24.84
C SER A 237 -4.97 3.75 25.08
N GLU A 238 -4.36 3.06 26.03
CA GLU A 238 -2.89 3.13 26.23
C GLU A 238 -2.08 2.46 25.09
N TYR A 239 -2.74 1.75 24.18
CA TYR A 239 -2.12 1.02 23.07
C TYR A 239 -2.20 1.79 21.75
N CYS A 240 -2.98 2.86 21.68
CA CYS A 240 -3.26 3.56 20.43
C CYS A 240 -3.12 5.07 20.61
N THR A 241 -2.41 5.72 19.69
CA THR A 241 -2.49 7.17 19.49
C THR A 241 -3.13 7.45 18.14
N VAL A 242 -3.97 8.48 18.05
CA VAL A 242 -4.59 8.91 16.79
C VAL A 242 -4.29 10.37 16.56
N GLU A 243 -3.66 10.70 15.43
CA GLU A 243 -3.24 12.06 15.09
C GLU A 243 -3.52 12.35 13.62
N ALA A 244 -3.66 13.63 13.27
CA ALA A 244 -3.71 14.05 11.88
C ALA A 244 -2.35 13.85 11.20
N PHE A 245 -2.33 13.72 9.87
CA PHE A 245 -1.07 13.74 9.12
C PHE A 245 -0.27 15.03 9.38
N THR A 246 1.05 14.88 9.33
CA THR A 246 2.00 15.99 9.28
C THR A 246 2.74 16.02 7.94
N TYR A 247 3.40 17.15 7.66
CA TYR A 247 4.30 17.25 6.51
C TYR A 247 5.37 16.13 6.50
N ASP A 248 5.91 15.78 7.66
CA ASP A 248 6.94 14.75 7.78
C ASP A 248 6.39 13.36 7.51
N ASP A 249 5.15 13.07 7.91
CA ASP A 249 4.49 11.80 7.58
C ASP A 249 4.34 11.62 6.08
N TYR A 250 3.98 12.70 5.37
CA TYR A 250 3.94 12.72 3.92
C TYR A 250 5.30 12.48 3.27
N ARG A 251 6.37 13.07 3.81
CA ARG A 251 7.73 12.84 3.34
C ARG A 251 8.18 11.39 3.58
N LYS A 252 7.83 10.81 4.73
CA LYS A 252 8.08 9.39 5.04
C LYS A 252 7.33 8.49 4.06
N LEU A 253 6.04 8.72 3.84
CA LEU A 253 5.22 7.98 2.89
C LEU A 253 5.77 8.07 1.45
N ALA A 254 6.11 9.28 1.00
CA ALA A 254 6.73 9.47 -0.30
C ALA A 254 8.07 8.72 -0.39
N GLY A 255 8.85 8.70 0.69
CA GLY A 255 10.06 7.88 0.81
C GLY A 255 9.79 6.38 0.67
N TYR A 256 8.81 5.85 1.40
CA TYR A 256 8.40 4.44 1.31
C TYR A 256 7.95 4.06 -0.11
N LEU A 257 7.23 4.96 -0.77
CA LEU A 257 6.75 4.76 -2.15
C LEU A 257 7.82 5.06 -3.22
N GLY A 258 9.03 5.48 -2.82
CA GLY A 258 10.13 5.79 -3.74
C GLY A 258 9.91 7.06 -4.58
N ILE A 259 9.12 8.01 -4.08
CA ILE A 259 8.77 9.27 -4.75
C ILE A 259 9.60 10.41 -4.15
N GLN A 260 10.77 10.69 -4.73
CA GLN A 260 11.76 11.58 -4.11
C GLN A 260 11.39 13.08 -4.11
N ASP A 261 10.48 13.49 -5.00
CA ASP A 261 10.16 14.92 -5.25
C ASP A 261 8.72 15.30 -4.91
N TRP A 262 7.93 14.39 -4.33
CA TRP A 262 6.56 14.71 -3.97
C TRP A 262 6.52 15.48 -2.65
N VAL A 263 5.65 16.49 -2.62
CA VAL A 263 5.36 17.33 -1.46
C VAL A 263 3.85 17.57 -1.38
N PRO A 264 3.26 17.59 -0.18
CA PRO A 264 1.84 17.89 -0.02
C PRO A 264 1.54 19.34 -0.47
N THR A 265 0.36 19.56 -1.04
CA THR A 265 -0.11 20.90 -1.42
C THR A 265 -0.54 21.69 -0.18
N GLN A 266 -0.66 23.02 -0.29
CA GLN A 266 -1.19 23.84 0.81
C GLN A 266 -2.61 23.39 1.21
N ALA A 267 -3.46 23.07 0.23
CA ALA A 267 -4.81 22.54 0.48
C ALA A 267 -4.79 21.22 1.27
N THR A 268 -3.80 20.36 1.03
CA THR A 268 -3.60 19.13 1.82
C THR A 268 -3.27 19.47 3.27
N LEU A 269 -2.34 20.39 3.49
CA LEU A 269 -1.92 20.79 4.83
C LEU A 269 -3.03 21.50 5.61
N ASP A 270 -3.83 22.33 4.94
CA ASP A 270 -4.99 23.00 5.54
C ASP A 270 -6.05 21.99 5.97
N ARG A 271 -6.29 20.93 5.17
CA ARG A 271 -7.17 19.81 5.54
C ARG A 271 -6.66 19.08 6.78
N ASP A 272 -5.36 18.83 6.87
CA ASP A 272 -4.77 18.14 8.02
C ASP A 272 -4.83 18.99 9.29
N GLU A 273 -4.73 20.31 9.17
CA GLU A 273 -4.97 21.24 10.28
C GLU A 273 -6.41 21.14 10.79
N GLN A 274 -7.39 21.15 9.88
CA GLN A 274 -8.81 20.97 10.26
C GLN A 274 -9.06 19.59 10.87
N THR A 275 -8.44 18.55 10.32
CA THR A 275 -8.49 17.19 10.87
C THR A 275 -7.94 17.15 12.29
N ARG A 276 -6.83 17.84 12.55
CA ARG A 276 -6.24 17.95 13.89
C ARG A 276 -7.19 18.64 14.87
N GLN A 277 -7.83 19.73 14.44
CA GLN A 277 -8.83 20.42 15.26
C GLN A 277 -10.05 19.54 15.55
N ALA A 278 -10.52 18.78 14.56
CA ALA A 278 -11.63 17.84 14.74
C ALA A 278 -11.26 16.73 15.76
N LEU A 279 -10.08 16.11 15.63
CA LEU A 279 -9.60 15.10 16.56
C LEU A 279 -9.44 15.66 17.99
N GLN A 280 -8.92 16.87 18.15
CA GLN A 280 -8.80 17.52 19.45
C GLN A 280 -10.17 17.73 20.10
N ARG A 281 -11.17 18.23 19.36
CA ARG A 281 -12.54 18.39 19.85
C ARG A 281 -13.15 17.06 20.29
N ILE A 282 -12.98 16.00 19.50
CA ILE A 282 -13.44 14.65 19.86
C ILE A 282 -12.78 14.18 21.17
N GLN A 283 -11.47 14.41 21.33
CA GLN A 283 -10.73 14.04 22.53
C GLN A 283 -11.19 14.83 23.77
N GLU A 284 -11.61 16.08 23.59
CA GLU A 284 -12.21 16.92 24.63
C GLU A 284 -13.68 16.55 24.96
N GLY A 285 -14.26 15.57 24.24
CA GLY A 285 -15.61 15.05 24.47
C GLY A 285 -16.71 15.75 23.66
N ASP A 286 -16.34 16.54 22.65
CA ASP A 286 -17.29 17.16 21.74
C ASP A 286 -17.77 16.15 20.68
N ASN A 287 -19.04 15.78 20.77
CA ASN A 287 -19.68 14.83 19.85
C ASN A 287 -20.34 15.51 18.64
N ASN A 288 -20.08 16.81 18.40
CA ASN A 288 -20.65 17.55 17.27
C ASN A 288 -19.55 18.20 16.41
N VAL A 289 -18.73 17.36 15.78
CA VAL A 289 -17.71 17.80 14.81
C VAL A 289 -18.13 17.58 13.36
N ASN A 290 -19.36 17.10 13.11
CA ASN A 290 -19.88 16.80 11.77
C ASN A 290 -19.68 17.97 10.78
N GLU A 291 -19.90 19.22 11.20
CA GLU A 291 -19.67 20.40 10.33
C GLU A 291 -18.21 20.57 9.90
N LEU A 292 -17.25 20.23 10.77
CA LEU A 292 -15.82 20.22 10.44
C LEU A 292 -15.49 19.06 9.50
N VAL A 293 -16.06 17.87 9.76
CA VAL A 293 -15.87 16.70 8.89
C VAL A 293 -16.43 16.94 7.49
N ASP A 294 -17.64 17.50 7.39
CA ASP A 294 -18.23 17.96 6.13
C ASP A 294 -17.31 18.94 5.40
N HIS A 295 -16.72 19.89 6.13
CA HIS A 295 -15.80 20.84 5.50
C HIS A 295 -14.53 20.16 4.97
N ILE A 296 -13.95 19.25 5.74
CA ILE A 296 -12.78 18.42 5.37
C ILE A 296 -13.04 17.61 4.10
N GLU A 297 -14.19 16.94 4.01
CA GLU A 297 -14.58 16.13 2.85
C GLU A 297 -14.79 16.96 1.57
N ASN A 298 -15.10 18.25 1.71
CA ASN A 298 -15.38 19.16 0.60
C ASN A 298 -14.17 19.98 0.13
N ILE A 299 -13.00 19.84 0.77
CA ILE A 299 -11.77 20.50 0.29
C ILE A 299 -11.37 19.88 -1.06
N GLN A 300 -11.28 20.72 -2.09
CA GLN A 300 -10.75 20.32 -3.39
C GLN A 300 -9.22 20.22 -3.31
N LEU A 301 -8.70 19.02 -3.52
CA LEU A 301 -7.27 18.68 -3.48
C LEU A 301 -6.67 18.54 -4.87
#